data_AF-A0A0Q7NQB7-F1
#
_entry.id   AF-A0A0Q7NQB7-F1
#
_cell.length_a   1.000
_cell.length_b   1.000
_cell.length_c   1.000
_cell.angle_alpha   90.00
_cell.angle_beta   90.00
_cell.angle_gamma   90.00
#
_symmetry.space_group_name_H-M   'P 1'
#
loop_
_entity.id
_entity.type
_entity.pdbx_description
1 polymer ?
#
loop_
_entity_poly.entity_id
_entity_poly.type
_entity_poly.pdbx_seq_one_letter_code
_entity_poly.pdbx_strand_id
1 'polypeptide(L)'
;MPDTELITIGAFARACGLSTSALRFYADAGVLAPVVVDEVTGYRYYAPEQSAPARLLRHLRAIDMPLPAVTALLAEPDPARALVLLDEHLVDLDRHQGEVRAAAAAALGALLATHGSTSGGGDGHCDQVSVPTDDRGSARSPLGTAQGLERGSPRTRDDVWVSGPVLAAAIDQVGTATVADPDLAVLDTILFETDGQQLILTATDRYRLATRTVRPARFGPAVWAATVDAEDLRAAASWLRRRHSVAIRPHHDRVEFRMATTDSVDRGRTEGGGEPTTRHAAQPDDTRRFCRRSTHDFPDYRAMLAALAPVRTRVVLTRAALLDAMEHLDSPTVVLRTASTGTVSLTTSSPWTEHTPTGTAAAGDPVAQESSSAAAAACEASERGAVRHIPHARATGPAMTIHFAVTTLYPAVATAVGPDVMLDLIAPDQPVLIRSADDGDLSTLAMPRKPEPTEGTFR
;
A
#
# COMPACT_ATOMS: atom_id res chain seq x y z
N MET A 1 -44.61 18.17 8.54
CA MET A 1 -43.16 17.93 8.38
C MET A 1 -43.07 16.49 7.91
N PRO A 2 -42.63 16.20 6.67
CA PRO A 2 -42.59 14.80 6.24
C PRO A 2 -41.55 14.07 7.12
N ASP A 3 -41.90 12.89 7.61
CA ASP A 3 -40.98 11.95 8.24
C ASP A 3 -39.96 11.51 7.17
N THR A 4 -38.86 12.26 7.05
CA THR A 4 -37.74 11.83 6.21
C THR A 4 -37.07 10.66 6.92
N GLU A 5 -37.31 9.45 6.42
CA GLU A 5 -36.76 8.19 6.93
C GLU A 5 -35.23 8.30 7.05
N LEU A 6 -34.75 8.50 8.27
CA LEU A 6 -33.33 8.66 8.56
C LEU A 6 -32.57 7.36 8.30
N ILE A 7 -31.51 7.45 7.51
CA ILE A 7 -30.71 6.32 7.07
C ILE A 7 -29.53 6.11 8.03
N THR A 8 -29.34 4.89 8.50
CA THR A 8 -28.17 4.52 9.33
C THR A 8 -26.86 4.71 8.56
N ILE A 9 -25.77 5.04 9.25
CA ILE A 9 -24.44 5.21 8.62
C ILE A 9 -24.04 4.03 7.71
N GLY A 10 -24.39 2.79 8.07
CA GLY A 10 -24.12 1.60 7.27
C GLY A 10 -24.97 1.51 5.99
N ALA A 11 -26.26 1.83 6.07
CA ALA A 11 -27.12 1.87 4.89
C ALA A 11 -26.75 3.05 3.97
N PHE A 12 -26.42 4.21 4.54
CA PHE A 12 -25.98 5.39 3.81
C PHE A 12 -24.63 5.20 3.12
N ALA A 13 -23.67 4.55 3.80
CA ALA A 13 -22.39 4.12 3.24
C ALA A 13 -22.56 3.30 1.96
N ARG A 14 -23.41 2.26 2.00
CA ARG A 14 -23.74 1.41 0.84
C ARG A 14 -24.39 2.21 -0.28
N ALA A 15 -25.37 3.06 0.02
CA ALA A 15 -26.09 3.86 -0.97
C ALA A 15 -25.20 4.87 -1.72
N CYS A 16 -24.12 5.33 -1.08
CA CYS A 16 -23.19 6.32 -1.65
C CYS A 16 -21.87 5.71 -2.14
N GLY A 17 -21.64 4.43 -1.86
CA GLY A 17 -20.39 3.71 -2.12
C GLY A 17 -19.18 4.32 -1.41
N LEU A 18 -19.38 4.74 -0.15
CA LEU A 18 -18.34 5.18 0.78
C LEU A 18 -18.28 4.19 1.95
N SER A 19 -17.12 4.04 2.59
CA SER A 19 -17.03 3.22 3.80
C SER A 19 -17.61 3.95 5.02
N THR A 20 -18.07 3.22 6.03
CA THR A 20 -18.53 3.83 7.30
C THR A 20 -17.41 4.59 8.01
N SER A 21 -16.16 4.16 7.87
CA SER A 21 -14.99 4.91 8.37
C SER A 21 -14.76 6.20 7.60
N ALA A 22 -14.95 6.20 6.27
CA ALA A 22 -14.84 7.42 5.47
C ALA A 22 -15.95 8.42 5.83
N LEU A 23 -17.18 7.96 6.06
CA LEU A 23 -18.26 8.82 6.53
C LEU A 23 -17.99 9.43 7.91
N ARG A 24 -17.41 8.66 8.85
CA ARG A 24 -16.95 9.20 10.14
C ARG A 24 -15.89 10.28 9.93
N PHE A 25 -14.88 10.00 9.11
CA PHE A 25 -13.84 10.96 8.78
C PHE A 25 -14.40 12.25 8.16
N TYR A 26 -15.32 12.16 7.20
CA TYR A 26 -15.91 13.36 6.57
C TYR A 26 -16.88 14.11 7.49
N ALA A 27 -17.54 13.41 8.42
CA ALA A 27 -18.32 14.03 9.47
C ALA A 27 -17.43 14.84 10.43
N ASP A 28 -16.34 14.23 10.90
CA ASP A 28 -15.41 14.86 11.84
C ASP A 28 -14.65 16.03 11.18
N ALA A 29 -14.42 15.95 9.86
CA ALA A 29 -13.85 17.04 9.06
C ALA A 29 -14.88 18.12 8.64
N GLY A 30 -16.16 17.97 9.00
CA GLY A 30 -17.22 18.94 8.71
C GLY A 30 -17.67 18.99 7.24
N VAL A 31 -17.22 18.05 6.40
CA VAL A 31 -17.52 18.03 4.96
C VAL A 31 -18.85 17.34 4.67
N LEU A 32 -19.19 16.32 5.45
CA LEU A 32 -20.45 15.60 5.35
C LEU A 32 -20.93 15.18 6.74
N ALA A 33 -21.52 16.12 7.46
CA ALA A 33 -22.02 15.89 8.82
C ALA A 33 -23.31 15.03 8.80
N PRO A 34 -23.49 14.11 9.77
CA PRO A 34 -24.76 13.44 9.97
C PRO A 34 -25.85 14.45 10.37
N VAL A 35 -27.10 14.14 10.03
CA VAL A 35 -28.26 14.98 10.40
C VAL A 35 -28.63 14.79 11.86
N VAL A 36 -28.52 13.55 12.36
CA VAL A 36 -28.72 13.23 13.77
C VAL A 36 -27.58 12.36 14.26
N VAL A 37 -27.06 12.67 15.44
CA VAL A 37 -26.22 11.76 16.22
C VAL A 37 -27.01 11.43 17.47
N ASP A 38 -27.27 10.14 17.69
CA ASP A 38 -27.88 9.66 18.92
C ASP A 38 -26.94 9.99 20.10
N GLU A 39 -27.44 10.79 21.05
CA GLU A 39 -26.65 11.29 22.18
C GLU A 39 -26.24 10.19 23.18
N VAL A 40 -26.97 9.08 23.21
CA VAL A 40 -26.73 7.96 24.14
C VAL A 40 -25.79 6.94 23.51
N THR A 41 -26.00 6.60 22.23
CA THR A 41 -25.24 5.54 21.55
C THR A 41 -24.12 6.06 20.66
N GLY A 42 -24.10 7.36 20.35
CA GLY A 42 -23.19 7.98 19.39
C GLY A 42 -23.47 7.57 17.93
N TYR A 43 -24.62 6.94 17.68
CA TYR A 43 -24.97 6.40 16.37
C TYR A 43 -25.36 7.53 15.40
N ARG A 44 -24.80 7.49 14.19
CA ARG A 44 -24.94 8.56 13.19
C ARG A 44 -26.01 8.20 12.16
N TYR A 45 -26.90 9.15 11.91
CA TYR A 45 -27.99 9.05 10.95
C TYR A 45 -27.90 10.16 9.91
N TYR A 46 -28.17 9.79 8.66
CA TYR A 46 -28.08 10.66 7.50
C TYR A 46 -29.44 10.75 6.81
N ALA A 47 -29.73 11.87 6.16
CA ALA A 47 -30.93 12.00 5.36
C ALA A 47 -30.69 11.51 3.91
N PRO A 48 -31.71 10.96 3.22
CA PRO A 48 -31.59 10.50 1.84
C PRO A 48 -31.00 11.55 0.89
N GLU A 49 -31.30 12.83 1.10
CA GLU A 49 -30.87 13.96 0.28
C GLU A 49 -29.34 14.16 0.33
N GLN A 50 -28.67 13.72 1.39
CA GLN A 50 -27.22 13.79 1.51
C GLN A 50 -26.49 12.82 0.57
N SER A 51 -27.22 11.88 -0.06
CA SER A 51 -26.62 10.85 -0.90
C SER A 51 -25.96 11.41 -2.16
N ALA A 52 -26.56 12.42 -2.79
CA ALA A 52 -26.00 13.03 -4.00
C ALA A 52 -24.69 13.79 -3.72
N PRO A 53 -24.61 14.68 -2.70
CA PRO A 53 -23.36 15.27 -2.25
C PRO A 53 -22.29 14.24 -1.86
N ALA A 54 -22.68 13.15 -1.18
CA ALA A 54 -21.74 12.10 -0.78
C ALA A 54 -21.12 11.35 -1.98
N ARG A 55 -21.91 11.07 -3.02
CA ARG A 55 -21.39 10.47 -4.27
C ARG A 55 -20.47 11.44 -5.01
N LEU A 56 -20.86 12.72 -5.09
CA LEU A 56 -20.01 13.76 -5.70
C LEU A 56 -18.68 13.86 -4.97
N LEU A 57 -18.70 13.94 -3.64
CA LEU A 57 -17.51 13.91 -2.79
C LEU A 57 -16.60 12.72 -3.12
N ARG A 58 -17.17 11.51 -3.25
CA ARG A 58 -16.42 10.31 -3.63
C ARG A 58 -15.73 10.46 -4.98
N HIS A 59 -16.42 10.99 -5.99
CA HIS A 59 -15.86 11.19 -7.32
C HIS A 59 -14.74 12.24 -7.32
N LEU A 60 -14.91 13.34 -6.59
CA LEU A 60 -13.88 14.38 -6.46
C LEU A 60 -12.65 13.85 -5.73
N ARG A 61 -12.83 13.03 -4.69
CA ARG A 61 -11.71 12.39 -3.99
C ARG A 61 -11.02 11.31 -4.83
N ALA A 62 -11.68 10.72 -5.82
CA ALA A 62 -11.09 9.77 -6.75
C ALA A 62 -10.19 10.42 -7.81
N ILE A 63 -10.34 11.73 -8.06
CA ILE A 63 -9.45 12.53 -8.91
C ILE A 63 -8.39 13.29 -8.10
N ASP A 64 -8.10 12.82 -6.88
CA ASP A 64 -7.12 13.42 -5.96
C ASP A 64 -7.43 14.86 -5.50
N MET A 65 -8.67 15.33 -5.67
CA MET A 65 -9.05 16.68 -5.23
C MET A 65 -8.88 16.84 -3.71
N PRO A 66 -8.11 17.84 -3.24
CA PRO A 66 -7.85 18.01 -1.82
C PRO A 66 -9.13 18.41 -1.07
N LEU A 67 -9.25 17.94 0.19
CA LEU A 67 -10.48 18.09 0.98
C LEU A 67 -10.98 19.55 1.13
N PRO A 68 -10.12 20.58 1.25
CA PRO A 68 -10.57 21.98 1.23
C PRO A 68 -11.24 22.38 -0.09
N ALA A 69 -10.72 21.93 -1.23
CA ALA A 69 -11.30 22.21 -2.54
C ALA A 69 -12.63 21.46 -2.73
N VAL A 70 -12.71 20.20 -2.27
CA VAL A 70 -13.97 19.45 -2.23
C VAL A 70 -15.02 20.18 -1.40
N THR A 71 -14.64 20.71 -0.24
CA THR A 71 -15.55 21.45 0.65
C THR A 71 -16.05 22.73 -0.03
N ALA A 72 -15.15 23.49 -0.67
CA ALA A 72 -15.52 24.69 -1.40
C ALA A 72 -16.48 24.37 -2.57
N LEU A 73 -16.21 23.31 -3.33
CA LEU A 73 -17.03 22.89 -4.45
C LEU A 73 -18.41 22.40 -4.02
N LEU A 74 -18.50 21.62 -2.93
CA LEU A 74 -19.78 21.17 -2.36
C LEU A 74 -20.60 22.31 -1.74
N ALA A 75 -19.95 23.38 -1.28
CA ALA A 75 -20.61 24.55 -0.71
C ALA A 75 -21.04 25.58 -1.78
N GLU A 76 -20.59 25.43 -3.03
CA GLU A 76 -20.86 26.37 -4.11
C GLU A 76 -22.28 26.15 -4.70
N PRO A 77 -23.21 27.11 -4.53
CA PRO A 77 -24.57 26.98 -5.03
C PRO A 77 -24.69 27.18 -6.55
N ASP A 78 -23.75 27.89 -7.17
CA ASP A 78 -23.76 28.12 -8.62
C ASP A 78 -23.03 26.98 -9.36
N PRO A 79 -23.73 26.17 -10.18
CA PRO A 79 -23.10 25.08 -10.93
C PRO A 79 -22.04 25.59 -11.91
N ALA A 80 -22.16 26.80 -12.45
CA ALA A 80 -21.16 27.35 -13.34
C ALA A 80 -19.85 27.64 -12.57
N ARG A 81 -19.96 28.15 -11.35
CA ARG A 81 -18.81 28.41 -10.47
C ARG A 81 -18.17 27.12 -9.96
N ALA A 82 -18.97 26.10 -9.64
CA ALA A 82 -18.47 24.78 -9.25
C ALA A 82 -17.69 24.08 -10.38
N LEU A 83 -18.13 24.22 -11.64
CA LEU A 83 -17.40 23.72 -12.80
C LEU A 83 -16.08 24.46 -13.01
N VAL A 84 -16.04 25.78 -12.79
CA VAL A 84 -14.78 26.55 -12.85
C VAL A 84 -13.77 26.04 -11.81
N LEU A 85 -14.21 25.76 -10.58
CA LEU A 85 -13.33 25.21 -9.53
C LEU A 85 -12.81 23.81 -9.89
N LEU A 86 -13.64 22.98 -10.54
CA LEU A 86 -13.23 21.68 -11.03
C LEU A 86 -12.21 21.81 -12.17
N ASP A 87 -12.47 22.67 -13.15
CA ASP A 87 -11.57 22.91 -14.28
C ASP A 87 -10.24 23.51 -13.82
N GLU A 88 -10.23 24.47 -12.90
CA GLU A 88 -9.01 25.00 -12.28
C GLU A 88 -8.18 23.87 -11.66
N HIS A 89 -8.83 22.95 -10.94
CA HIS A 89 -8.14 21.80 -10.36
C HIS A 89 -7.58 20.83 -11.42
N LEU A 90 -8.33 20.56 -12.49
CA LEU A 90 -7.86 19.71 -13.58
C LEU A 90 -6.68 20.34 -14.33
N VAL A 91 -6.71 21.66 -14.54
CA VAL A 91 -5.60 22.42 -15.14
C VAL A 91 -4.37 22.38 -14.22
N ASP A 92 -4.56 22.49 -12.90
CA ASP A 92 -3.48 22.37 -11.93
C ASP A 92 -2.85 20.96 -11.93
N LEU A 93 -3.67 19.91 -12.03
CA LEU A 93 -3.21 18.53 -12.16
C LEU A 93 -2.42 18.30 -13.46
N ASP A 94 -2.92 18.79 -14.59
CA ASP A 94 -2.23 18.66 -15.88
C ASP A 94 -0.90 19.42 -15.88
N ARG A 95 -0.88 20.63 -15.30
CA ARG A 95 0.36 21.40 -15.11
C ARG A 95 1.38 20.63 -14.27
N HIS A 96 0.94 20.05 -13.15
CA HIS A 96 1.82 19.25 -12.29
C HIS A 96 2.37 18.02 -13.03
N GLN A 97 1.53 17.32 -13.80
CA GLN A 97 1.98 16.20 -14.63
C GLN A 97 2.96 16.64 -15.72
N GLY A 98 2.73 17.80 -16.33
CA GLY A 98 3.63 18.41 -17.32
C GLY A 98 5.00 18.74 -16.72
N GLU A 99 5.04 19.35 -15.55
CA GLU A 99 6.26 19.65 -14.80
C GLU A 99 7.05 18.37 -14.48
N VAL A 100 6.37 17.32 -13.98
CA VAL A 100 6.99 16.02 -13.69
C VAL A 100 7.56 15.38 -14.97
N ARG A 101 6.83 15.40 -16.08
CA ARG A 101 7.30 14.87 -17.38
C ARG A 101 8.49 15.66 -17.91
N ALA A 102 8.47 16.99 -17.82
CA ALA A 102 9.58 17.84 -18.24
C ALA A 102 10.85 17.58 -17.41
N ALA A 103 10.70 17.45 -16.09
CA ALA A 103 11.80 17.10 -15.20
C ALA A 103 12.39 15.71 -15.53
N ALA A 104 11.54 14.72 -15.82
CA ALA A 104 11.97 13.38 -16.23
C ALA A 104 12.74 13.40 -17.56
N ALA A 105 12.26 14.17 -18.55
CA ALA A 105 12.93 14.33 -19.84
C ALA A 105 14.30 15.00 -19.69
N ALA A 106 14.40 16.06 -18.87
CA ALA A 106 15.67 16.72 -18.58
C ALA A 106 16.67 15.78 -17.88
N ALA A 107 16.20 14.97 -16.93
CA ALA A 107 17.03 13.97 -16.26
C ALA A 107 17.55 12.89 -17.23
N LEU A 108 16.70 12.39 -18.13
CA LEU A 108 17.10 11.44 -19.17
C LEU A 108 18.16 12.05 -20.11
N GLY A 109 17.98 13.30 -20.53
CA GLY A 109 18.97 14.02 -21.34
C GLY A 109 20.33 14.15 -20.66
N ALA A 110 20.35 14.49 -19.36
CA ALA A 110 21.58 14.57 -18.57
C ALA A 110 22.27 13.19 -18.40
N LEU A 111 21.49 12.11 -18.23
CA LEU A 111 22.02 10.75 -18.16
C LEU A 111 22.65 10.33 -19.50
N LEU A 112 22.00 10.62 -20.62
CA LEU A 112 22.56 10.29 -21.93
C LEU A 112 23.84 11.09 -22.25
N ALA A 113 23.90 12.36 -21.86
CA ALA A 113 25.11 13.19 -22.03
C ALA A 113 26.30 12.70 -21.19
N THR A 114 26.03 12.17 -19.99
CA THR A 114 27.08 11.63 -19.09
C THR A 114 27.60 10.26 -19.54
N HIS A 115 26.78 9.47 -20.23
CA HIS A 115 27.16 8.11 -20.68
C HIS A 115 27.59 8.06 -22.17
N GLY A 116 27.24 9.07 -22.97
CA GLY A 116 27.62 9.19 -24.39
C GLY A 116 29.06 9.63 -24.65
N SER A 117 29.85 9.87 -23.60
CA SER A 117 31.24 10.33 -23.70
C SER A 117 32.25 9.21 -23.42
N THR A 118 32.07 8.01 -23.99
CA THR A 118 33.11 6.96 -23.96
C THR A 118 33.22 6.19 -25.29
N SER A 119 34.27 6.55 -26.06
CA SER A 119 34.90 5.84 -27.22
C SER A 119 34.08 5.70 -28.53
N GLY A 120 34.62 5.94 -29.73
CA GLY A 120 36.02 6.09 -30.17
C GLY A 120 36.16 6.81 -31.52
N GLY A 121 37.40 7.13 -31.90
CA GLY A 121 37.74 8.09 -32.97
C GLY A 121 38.20 7.55 -34.33
N GLY A 122 38.77 8.49 -35.11
CA GLY A 122 39.44 8.38 -36.44
C GLY A 122 38.69 9.19 -37.52
N ASP A 123 39.21 10.16 -38.29
CA ASP A 123 40.57 10.55 -38.69
C ASP A 123 40.60 12.02 -39.21
N GLY A 124 41.77 12.69 -39.18
CA GLY A 124 42.14 13.70 -40.21
C GLY A 124 42.77 15.06 -39.82
N HIS A 125 44.09 15.05 -39.54
CA HIS A 125 45.12 16.05 -39.95
C HIS A 125 45.41 17.40 -39.19
N CYS A 126 46.68 17.48 -38.72
CA CYS A 126 47.66 18.59 -38.42
C CYS A 126 47.26 19.80 -37.54
N ASP A 127 48.10 20.37 -36.67
CA ASP A 127 49.58 20.52 -36.68
C ASP A 127 50.09 20.85 -35.25
N GLN A 128 51.25 20.29 -34.89
CA GLN A 128 52.33 20.73 -33.96
C GLN A 128 52.06 21.47 -32.63
N VAL A 129 52.64 20.97 -31.52
CA VAL A 129 53.90 21.45 -30.87
C VAL A 129 54.17 20.69 -29.53
N SER A 130 55.33 20.04 -29.50
CA SER A 130 56.33 19.79 -28.42
C SER A 130 55.99 19.56 -26.92
N VAL A 131 56.26 18.32 -26.48
CA VAL A 131 56.95 17.75 -25.27
C VAL A 131 57.72 18.76 -24.36
N PRO A 132 57.97 18.54 -23.02
CA PRO A 132 58.22 17.21 -22.44
C PRO A 132 57.92 16.87 -20.94
N THR A 133 57.85 15.54 -20.72
CA THR A 133 58.36 14.69 -19.59
C THR A 133 58.01 14.98 -18.13
N ASP A 134 57.45 13.99 -17.41
CA ASP A 134 58.14 13.02 -16.50
C ASP A 134 57.04 12.13 -15.85
N ASP A 135 56.89 10.85 -16.21
CA ASP A 135 57.53 9.64 -15.64
C ASP A 135 56.82 9.03 -14.40
N ARG A 136 56.56 7.72 -14.50
CA ARG A 136 56.15 6.71 -13.50
C ARG A 136 54.70 6.80 -12.97
N GLY A 137 53.88 5.75 -12.95
CA GLY A 137 54.11 4.33 -13.16
C GLY A 137 53.23 3.51 -12.20
N SER A 138 52.67 2.42 -12.72
CA SER A 138 52.12 1.26 -12.01
C SER A 138 50.72 1.31 -11.37
N ALA A 139 49.89 0.43 -11.93
CA ALA A 139 48.74 -0.21 -11.32
C ALA A 139 49.09 -0.95 -10.02
N ARG A 140 48.11 -1.05 -9.11
CA ARG A 140 47.78 -2.25 -8.30
C ARG A 140 46.58 -1.99 -7.39
N SER A 141 45.53 -2.82 -7.52
CA SER A 141 44.72 -3.30 -6.38
C SER A 141 45.65 -4.01 -5.37
N PRO A 142 45.37 -4.13 -4.04
CA PRO A 142 44.09 -4.62 -3.49
C PRO A 142 43.71 -4.11 -2.07
N LEU A 143 42.62 -4.66 -1.52
CA LEU A 143 42.19 -4.59 -0.12
C LEU A 143 43.35 -4.77 0.89
N GLY A 144 43.34 -3.96 1.95
CA GLY A 144 44.20 -4.08 3.13
C GLY A 144 43.69 -3.21 4.29
N THR A 145 43.55 -3.84 5.45
CA THR A 145 42.89 -3.41 6.68
C THR A 145 43.66 -2.40 7.55
N ALA A 146 42.88 -1.72 8.41
CA ALA A 146 43.19 -1.24 9.77
C ALA A 146 43.67 0.21 10.00
N GLN A 147 42.80 0.93 10.71
CA GLN A 147 43.04 1.76 11.90
C GLN A 147 43.88 3.05 11.81
N GLY A 148 43.21 4.14 12.20
CA GLY A 148 43.81 5.26 12.93
C GLY A 148 43.98 6.53 12.10
N LEU A 149 43.02 7.46 12.20
CA LEU A 149 43.29 8.87 12.50
C LEU A 149 41.96 9.59 12.75
N GLU A 150 41.67 9.84 14.03
CA GLU A 150 40.83 10.94 14.45
C GLU A 150 41.46 12.25 13.95
N ARG A 151 40.91 12.82 12.88
CA ARG A 151 40.99 14.24 12.55
C ARG A 151 39.93 14.57 11.51
N GLY A 152 39.09 15.55 11.83
CA GLY A 152 37.79 15.83 11.21
C GLY A 152 37.78 15.82 9.68
N SER A 153 36.95 14.93 9.14
CA SER A 153 36.51 14.92 7.74
C SER A 153 35.00 15.24 7.72
N PRO A 154 34.47 15.97 6.73
CA PRO A 154 33.07 16.35 6.72
C PRO A 154 32.21 15.09 6.61
N ARG A 155 31.51 14.77 7.70
CA ARG A 155 30.64 13.60 7.90
C ARG A 155 29.85 13.27 6.62
N THR A 156 30.17 12.15 5.99
CA THR A 156 29.31 11.50 4.99
C THR A 156 27.92 11.34 5.61
N ARG A 157 26.91 11.94 4.99
CA ARG A 157 25.55 12.03 5.52
C ARG A 157 24.87 10.69 5.26
N ASP A 158 24.69 9.85 6.29
CA ASP A 158 23.94 8.56 6.24
C ASP A 158 22.42 8.74 6.05
N ASP A 159 22.01 9.90 5.53
CA ASP A 159 20.61 10.29 5.38
C ASP A 159 20.03 9.64 4.13
N VAL A 160 18.92 8.94 4.29
CA VAL A 160 18.08 8.54 3.15
C VAL A 160 17.03 9.62 2.95
N TRP A 161 16.95 10.16 1.74
CA TRP A 161 15.95 11.17 1.39
C TRP A 161 14.82 10.49 0.62
N VAL A 162 13.58 10.66 1.08
CA VAL A 162 12.38 10.13 0.43
C VAL A 162 11.29 11.19 0.35
N SER A 163 10.28 10.93 -0.49
CA SER A 163 9.03 11.70 -0.48
C SER A 163 8.25 11.40 0.79
N GLY A 164 7.82 12.43 1.52
CA GLY A 164 7.04 12.27 2.75
C GLY A 164 5.67 11.61 2.54
N PRO A 165 4.85 12.03 1.54
CA PRO A 165 3.62 11.33 1.18
C PRO A 165 3.83 9.85 0.83
N VAL A 166 4.86 9.53 0.05
CA VAL A 166 5.16 8.15 -0.34
C VAL A 166 5.59 7.31 0.86
N LEU A 167 6.45 7.87 1.73
CA LEU A 167 6.85 7.21 2.96
C LEU A 167 5.67 6.97 3.91
N ALA A 168 4.80 7.96 4.08
CA ALA A 168 3.60 7.82 4.90
C ALA A 168 2.67 6.73 4.36
N ALA A 169 2.44 6.70 3.04
CA ALA A 169 1.64 5.64 2.41
C ALA A 169 2.30 4.27 2.59
N ALA A 170 3.63 4.17 2.46
CA ALA A 170 4.36 2.95 2.71
C ALA A 170 4.21 2.46 4.16
N ILE A 171 4.32 3.37 5.14
CA ILE A 171 4.09 3.09 6.56
C ILE A 171 2.66 2.59 6.78
N ASP A 172 1.65 3.24 6.20
CA ASP A 172 0.25 2.79 6.36
C ASP A 172 0.04 1.39 5.77
N GLN A 173 0.60 1.14 4.57
CA GLN A 173 0.45 -0.13 3.85
C GLN A 173 1.05 -1.29 4.63
N VAL A 174 2.34 -1.19 4.99
CA VAL A 174 3.03 -2.25 5.73
C VAL A 174 2.58 -2.31 7.18
N GLY A 175 2.24 -1.18 7.78
CA GLY A 175 1.80 -1.06 9.16
C GLY A 175 0.56 -1.88 9.48
N THR A 176 -0.27 -2.20 8.48
CA THR A 176 -1.38 -3.15 8.66
C THR A 176 -0.92 -4.55 9.06
N ALA A 177 0.34 -4.93 8.81
CA ALA A 177 0.93 -6.19 9.26
C ALA A 177 1.68 -6.05 10.60
N THR A 178 1.40 -5.03 11.41
CA THR A 178 1.92 -4.94 12.80
C THR A 178 0.88 -5.44 13.79
N VAL A 179 1.35 -5.96 14.93
CA VAL A 179 0.49 -6.39 16.03
C VAL A 179 1.09 -5.99 17.38
N ALA A 180 0.28 -5.34 18.21
CA ALA A 180 0.60 -5.10 19.60
C ALA A 180 0.38 -6.40 20.40
N ASP A 181 1.45 -7.18 20.56
CA ASP A 181 1.49 -8.39 21.38
C ASP A 181 2.58 -8.21 22.46
N PRO A 182 2.24 -8.13 23.76
CA PRO A 182 3.22 -7.93 24.83
C PRO A 182 4.32 -8.98 24.88
N ASP A 183 4.03 -10.22 24.46
CA ASP A 183 4.99 -11.32 24.44
C ASP A 183 5.93 -11.24 23.23
N LEU A 184 5.55 -10.47 22.21
CA LEU A 184 6.26 -10.31 20.94
C LEU A 184 6.35 -8.83 20.54
N ALA A 185 6.86 -7.99 21.44
CA ALA A 185 6.93 -6.53 21.26
C ALA A 185 7.61 -6.09 19.95
N VAL A 186 8.52 -6.91 19.41
CA VAL A 186 9.15 -6.64 18.10
C VAL A 186 8.15 -6.62 16.93
N LEU A 187 6.97 -7.21 17.07
CA LEU A 187 5.96 -7.26 16.01
C LEU A 187 5.06 -6.01 15.96
N ASP A 188 5.14 -5.11 16.94
CA ASP A 188 4.57 -3.75 16.85
C ASP A 188 5.60 -2.74 16.32
N THR A 189 6.44 -3.20 15.40
CA THR A 189 7.48 -2.39 14.79
C THR A 189 7.54 -2.61 13.28
N ILE A 190 8.14 -1.66 12.58
CA ILE A 190 8.41 -1.72 11.15
C ILE A 190 9.93 -1.68 10.99
N LEU A 191 10.47 -2.70 10.31
CA LEU A 191 11.88 -2.73 9.92
C LEU A 191 12.10 -1.81 8.72
N PHE A 192 13.05 -0.89 8.84
CA PHE A 192 13.53 -0.03 7.77
C PHE A 192 14.92 -0.50 7.37
N GLU A 193 15.12 -0.83 6.09
CA GLU A 193 16.42 -1.21 5.55
C GLU A 193 16.75 -0.37 4.33
N THR A 194 18.00 0.05 4.20
CA THR A 194 18.49 0.71 3.01
C THR A 194 19.86 0.18 2.60
N ASP A 195 20.07 0.08 1.31
CA ASP A 195 21.34 -0.24 0.64
C ASP A 195 21.89 0.96 -0.15
N GLY A 196 21.27 2.13 0.01
CA GLY A 196 21.60 3.35 -0.71
C GLY A 196 20.86 3.53 -2.05
N GLN A 197 20.25 2.47 -2.57
CA GLN A 197 19.46 2.47 -3.81
C GLN A 197 17.96 2.43 -3.53
N GLN A 198 17.56 1.76 -2.46
CA GLN A 198 16.17 1.64 -2.06
C GLN A 198 16.01 1.73 -0.54
N LEU A 199 14.81 2.09 -0.10
CA LEU A 199 14.38 1.97 1.28
C LEU A 199 13.28 0.91 1.34
N ILE A 200 13.54 -0.21 2.01
CA ILE A 200 12.60 -1.29 2.20
C ILE A 200 11.98 -1.17 3.59
N LEU A 201 10.65 -1.20 3.66
CA LEU A 201 9.91 -1.27 4.90
C LEU A 201 9.28 -2.66 5.02
N THR A 202 9.46 -3.34 6.15
CA THR A 202 8.91 -4.68 6.39
C THR A 202 8.21 -4.74 7.76
N ALA A 203 7.04 -5.35 7.80
CA ALA A 203 6.25 -5.56 9.02
C ALA A 203 5.61 -6.96 9.02
N THR A 204 5.43 -7.55 10.19
CA THR A 204 4.81 -8.88 10.32
C THR A 204 4.08 -9.09 11.64
N ASP A 205 2.99 -9.84 11.61
CA ASP A 205 2.11 -10.12 12.76
C ASP A 205 1.95 -11.62 13.04
N ARG A 206 2.94 -12.42 12.61
CA ARG A 206 2.98 -13.91 12.58
C ARG A 206 2.10 -14.56 11.51
N TYR A 207 1.03 -13.90 11.08
CA TYR A 207 0.09 -14.47 10.11
C TYR A 207 0.22 -13.85 8.73
N ARG A 208 0.78 -12.65 8.64
CA ARG A 208 1.18 -12.00 7.40
C ARG A 208 2.51 -11.29 7.54
N LEU A 209 3.17 -11.07 6.41
CA LEU A 209 4.37 -10.26 6.29
C LEU A 209 4.21 -9.32 5.09
N ALA A 210 4.29 -8.01 5.31
CA ALA A 210 4.17 -7.00 4.28
C ALA A 210 5.53 -6.33 4.05
N THR A 211 5.91 -6.14 2.79
CA THR A 211 7.15 -5.47 2.40
C THR A 211 6.87 -4.41 1.33
N ARG A 212 7.36 -3.18 1.53
CA ARG A 212 7.21 -2.06 0.60
C ARG A 212 8.57 -1.43 0.27
N THR A 213 8.87 -1.31 -1.01
CA THR A 213 10.11 -0.68 -1.52
C THR A 213 9.90 0.77 -1.92
N VAL A 214 10.33 1.72 -1.09
CA VAL A 214 10.29 3.15 -1.40
C VAL A 214 11.57 3.57 -2.12
N ARG A 215 11.42 4.21 -3.28
CA ARG A 215 12.55 4.79 -4.01
C ARG A 215 13.04 6.07 -3.33
N PRO A 216 14.34 6.17 -3.01
CA PRO A 216 14.94 7.41 -2.53
C PRO A 216 14.84 8.52 -3.58
N ALA A 217 14.57 9.73 -3.10
CA ALA A 217 14.66 10.96 -3.90
C ALA A 217 16.12 11.33 -4.22
N ARG A 218 17.07 10.85 -3.40
CA ARG A 218 18.51 11.00 -3.62
C ARG A 218 19.19 9.67 -3.30
N PHE A 219 20.00 9.19 -4.24
CA PHE A 219 20.86 8.03 -4.03
C PHE A 219 22.09 8.45 -3.23
N GLY A 220 22.53 7.60 -2.32
CA GLY A 220 23.68 7.86 -1.47
C GLY A 220 24.28 6.57 -0.93
N PRO A 221 25.45 6.62 -0.27
CA PRO A 221 26.11 5.43 0.27
C PRO A 221 25.50 4.94 1.59
N ALA A 222 24.33 5.44 1.99
CA ALA A 222 23.72 5.10 3.27
C ALA A 222 23.30 3.63 3.26
N VAL A 223 23.89 2.83 4.15
CA VAL A 223 23.56 1.41 4.32
C VAL A 223 23.31 1.16 5.80
N TRP A 224 22.07 0.84 6.16
CA TRP A 224 21.68 0.57 7.53
C TRP A 224 20.35 -0.17 7.62
N ALA A 225 20.11 -0.79 8.78
CA ALA A 225 18.83 -1.35 9.17
C ALA A 225 18.42 -0.80 10.54
N ALA A 226 17.14 -0.49 10.72
CA ALA A 226 16.59 -0.02 11.98
C ALA A 226 15.13 -0.49 12.15
N THR A 227 14.86 -1.10 13.30
CA THR A 227 13.51 -1.51 13.71
C THR A 227 12.83 -0.35 14.44
N VAL A 228 11.72 0.16 13.92
CA VAL A 228 11.10 1.42 14.38
C VAL A 228 9.70 1.16 14.93
N ASP A 229 9.39 1.76 16.07
CA ASP A 229 8.09 1.64 16.75
C ASP A 229 6.94 2.06 15.82
N ALA A 230 5.94 1.18 15.67
CA ALA A 230 4.85 1.39 14.72
C ALA A 230 3.85 2.45 15.20
N GLU A 231 3.67 2.63 16.51
CA GLU A 231 2.80 3.67 17.07
C GLU A 231 3.37 5.05 16.80
N ASP A 232 4.67 5.24 17.04
CA ASP A 232 5.35 6.49 16.75
C ASP A 232 5.30 6.83 15.24
N LEU A 233 5.45 5.82 14.38
CA LEU A 233 5.34 6.00 12.92
C LEU A 233 3.91 6.39 12.49
N ARG A 234 2.87 5.77 13.06
CA ARG A 234 1.46 6.15 12.82
C ARG A 234 1.22 7.59 13.27
N ALA A 235 1.75 8.00 14.42
CA ALA A 235 1.65 9.38 14.90
C ALA A 235 2.39 10.37 13.98
N ALA A 236 3.55 9.98 13.46
CA ALA A 236 4.34 10.79 12.52
C ALA A 236 3.75 10.86 11.10
N ALA A 237 2.90 9.91 10.70
CA ALA A 237 2.39 9.80 9.33
C ALA A 237 1.66 11.06 8.85
N SER A 238 0.88 11.72 9.71
CA SER A 238 0.19 12.98 9.35
C SER A 238 1.19 14.10 9.04
N TRP A 239 2.27 14.19 9.81
CA TRP A 239 3.35 15.16 9.59
C TRP A 239 4.10 14.84 8.30
N LEU A 240 4.46 13.56 8.07
CA LEU A 240 5.15 13.09 6.86
C LEU A 240 4.39 13.43 5.57
N ARG A 241 3.06 13.22 5.55
CA ARG A 241 2.22 13.54 4.37
C ARG A 241 2.29 15.00 3.94
N ARG A 242 2.61 15.91 4.86
CA ARG A 242 2.73 17.36 4.56
C ARG A 242 4.14 17.77 4.15
N ARG A 243 5.10 16.82 4.03
CA ARG A 243 6.50 17.10 3.69
C ARG A 243 6.86 16.54 2.33
N HIS A 244 7.18 17.41 1.37
CA HIS A 244 7.61 16.98 0.04
C HIS A 244 8.88 16.11 0.09
N SER A 245 9.81 16.39 1.01
CA SER A 245 11.03 15.61 1.18
C SER A 245 11.43 15.50 2.65
N VAL A 246 11.78 14.28 3.06
CA VAL A 246 12.17 13.93 4.42
C VAL A 246 13.48 13.17 4.39
N ALA A 247 14.45 13.62 5.19
CA ALA A 247 15.65 12.86 5.52
C ALA A 247 15.36 11.93 6.69
N ILE A 248 15.75 10.67 6.53
CA ILE A 248 15.69 9.65 7.58
C ILE A 248 17.11 9.37 8.04
N ARG A 249 17.34 9.47 9.35
CA ARG A 249 18.63 9.18 9.97
C ARG A 249 18.44 8.24 11.16
N PRO A 250 19.06 7.05 11.15
CA PRO A 250 19.08 6.21 12.33
C PRO A 250 20.05 6.77 13.37
N HIS A 251 19.61 6.79 14.63
CA HIS A 251 20.44 6.95 15.81
C HIS A 251 20.47 5.63 16.60
N HIS A 252 21.17 5.62 17.73
CA HIS A 252 21.28 4.43 18.58
C HIS A 252 19.94 4.01 19.21
N ASP A 253 19.11 4.97 19.64
CA ASP A 253 17.86 4.76 20.39
C ASP A 253 16.60 5.23 19.65
N ARG A 254 16.77 5.91 18.51
CA ARG A 254 15.68 6.54 17.76
C ARG A 254 15.99 6.66 16.28
N VAL A 255 14.96 6.91 15.48
CA VAL A 255 15.07 7.33 14.10
C VAL A 255 14.58 8.76 13.98
N GLU A 256 15.42 9.62 13.41
CA GLU A 256 15.10 11.03 13.16
C GLU A 256 14.57 11.20 11.74
N PHE A 257 13.40 11.84 11.64
CA PHE A 257 12.81 12.31 10.40
C PHE A 257 12.92 13.82 10.36
N ARG A 258 13.64 14.36 9.38
CA ARG A 258 13.93 15.79 9.29
C ARG A 258 13.49 16.36 7.95
N MET A 259 12.84 17.52 8.00
CA MET A 259 12.48 18.26 6.81
C MET A 259 13.74 18.71 6.04
N ALA A 260 13.67 18.66 4.71
CA ALA A 260 14.56 19.44 3.86
C ALA A 260 14.26 20.94 4.05
N THR A 261 14.98 21.64 4.92
CA THR A 261 14.95 23.11 4.87
C THR A 261 15.80 23.55 3.68
N THR A 262 15.31 24.52 2.92
CA THR A 262 15.96 25.15 1.76
C THR A 262 17.29 25.86 2.09
N ASP A 263 17.79 25.73 3.32
CA ASP A 263 18.85 26.59 3.89
C ASP A 263 20.00 25.82 4.55
N SER A 264 20.19 24.53 4.23
CA SER A 264 21.29 23.71 4.77
C SER A 264 22.39 23.35 3.78
N VAL A 265 22.42 24.05 2.62
CA VAL A 265 23.48 23.89 1.61
C VAL A 265 24.62 24.90 1.78
N ASP A 266 24.45 26.02 2.51
CA ASP A 266 25.55 26.99 2.59
C ASP A 266 25.60 27.82 3.89
N ARG A 267 26.08 27.21 4.98
CA ARG A 267 26.68 27.96 6.10
C ARG A 267 28.03 27.38 6.48
N GLY A 268 28.93 27.39 5.51
CA GLY A 268 30.36 27.49 5.77
C GLY A 268 30.80 28.88 5.33
N ARG A 269 31.13 29.76 6.29
CA ARG A 269 31.67 31.12 6.15
C ARG A 269 30.69 32.24 5.81
N THR A 270 30.32 33.03 6.81
CA THR A 270 30.79 34.43 6.92
C THR A 270 30.48 34.98 8.31
N GLU A 271 31.53 35.37 9.03
CA GLU A 271 31.43 36.29 10.16
C GLU A 271 31.04 37.67 9.61
N GLY A 272 30.07 38.34 10.23
CA GLY A 272 29.66 39.69 9.85
C GLY A 272 28.43 40.11 10.63
N GLY A 273 28.63 40.97 11.63
CA GLY A 273 27.58 41.48 12.51
C GLY A 273 26.47 42.21 11.74
N GLY A 274 25.24 41.83 12.04
CA GLY A 274 24.02 42.51 11.60
C GLY A 274 22.90 42.13 12.57
N GLU A 275 22.39 43.14 13.26
CA GLU A 275 21.37 43.07 14.30
C GLU A 275 20.08 42.38 13.78
N PRO A 276 19.49 41.42 14.51
CA PRO A 276 18.36 40.66 13.99
C PRO A 276 17.06 41.45 14.14
N THR A 277 16.54 41.97 13.03
CA THR A 277 15.14 42.38 12.95
C THR A 277 14.24 41.13 13.01
N THR A 278 13.17 41.27 13.77
CA THR A 278 12.21 40.25 14.21
C THR A 278 11.79 39.27 13.11
N ARG A 279 12.46 38.11 13.04
CA ARG A 279 11.91 36.91 12.40
C ARG A 279 10.98 36.23 13.38
N HIS A 280 9.74 35.99 12.96
CA HIS A 280 8.86 35.01 13.60
C HIS A 280 9.65 33.71 13.82
N ALA A 281 9.94 33.39 15.08
CA ALA A 281 10.57 32.13 15.45
C ALA A 281 9.62 31.01 15.03
N ALA A 282 10.00 30.24 14.00
CA ALA A 282 9.33 28.99 13.70
C ALA A 282 9.33 28.14 14.98
N GLN A 283 8.14 27.71 15.40
CA GLN A 283 7.95 26.81 16.53
C GLN A 283 8.98 25.67 16.45
N PRO A 284 9.81 25.43 17.49
CA PRO A 284 10.99 24.55 17.39
C PRO A 284 10.70 23.08 17.08
N ASP A 285 9.41 22.69 16.99
CA ASP A 285 8.96 21.30 16.89
C ASP A 285 8.20 20.98 15.59
N ASP A 286 8.33 21.78 14.51
CA ASP A 286 7.71 21.43 13.22
C ASP A 286 8.69 20.87 12.16
N THR A 287 9.99 20.96 12.40
CA THR A 287 11.01 20.59 11.41
C THR A 287 11.53 19.16 11.54
N ARG A 288 11.29 18.51 12.69
CA ARG A 288 11.82 17.18 13.00
C ARG A 288 10.78 16.32 13.72
N ARG A 289 10.83 15.02 13.50
CA ARG A 289 10.10 14.01 14.27
C ARG A 289 11.08 12.91 14.68
N PHE A 290 10.83 12.31 15.83
CA PHE A 290 11.61 11.20 16.34
C PHE A 290 10.67 10.03 16.58
N CYS A 291 11.08 8.85 16.15
CA CYS A 291 10.41 7.59 16.46
C CYS A 291 11.37 6.71 17.24
N ARG A 292 10.87 6.00 18.25
CA ARG A 292 11.65 5.06 19.05
C ARG A 292 12.19 3.95 18.16
N ARG A 293 13.44 3.59 18.39
CA ARG A 293 14.07 2.42 17.77
C ARG A 293 13.97 1.25 18.74
N SER A 294 13.43 0.13 18.29
CA SER A 294 13.45 -1.11 19.07
C SER A 294 14.86 -1.68 19.10
N THR A 295 15.23 -2.20 20.26
CA THR A 295 16.48 -2.96 20.46
C THR A 295 16.31 -4.44 20.16
N HIS A 296 15.09 -4.90 19.87
CA HIS A 296 14.82 -6.30 19.52
C HIS A 296 15.20 -6.55 18.06
N ASP A 297 15.80 -7.70 17.81
CA ASP A 297 16.13 -8.14 16.46
C ASP A 297 14.85 -8.51 15.71
N PHE A 298 14.65 -7.87 14.54
CA PHE A 298 13.53 -8.21 13.68
C PHE A 298 13.74 -9.61 13.08
N PRO A 299 12.68 -10.43 12.93
CA PRO A 299 12.81 -11.77 12.34
C PRO A 299 13.50 -11.76 10.97
N ASP A 300 14.36 -12.76 10.70
CA ASP A 300 15.01 -12.90 9.39
C ASP A 300 14.02 -13.38 8.32
N TYR A 301 13.26 -12.42 7.79
CA TYR A 301 12.27 -12.66 6.78
C TYR A 301 12.89 -13.03 5.42
N ARG A 302 14.14 -12.66 5.16
CA ARG A 302 14.82 -12.98 3.89
C ARG A 302 15.10 -14.46 3.79
N ALA A 303 15.56 -15.08 4.88
CA ALA A 303 15.69 -16.52 4.97
C ALA A 303 14.36 -17.24 4.72
N MET A 304 13.26 -16.73 5.31
CA MET A 304 11.91 -17.25 5.07
C MET A 304 11.51 -17.14 3.58
N LEU A 305 11.68 -15.97 2.97
CA LEU A 305 11.36 -15.73 1.56
C LEU A 305 12.18 -16.63 0.61
N ALA A 306 13.47 -16.80 0.89
CA ALA A 306 14.36 -17.65 0.10
C ALA A 306 14.02 -19.15 0.21
N ALA A 307 13.38 -19.55 1.30
CA ALA A 307 12.96 -20.94 1.52
C ALA A 307 11.61 -21.29 0.88
N LEU A 308 10.88 -20.32 0.31
CA LEU A 308 9.59 -20.58 -0.33
C LEU A 308 9.75 -21.43 -1.59
N ALA A 309 8.91 -22.47 -1.69
CA ALA A 309 8.81 -23.29 -2.89
C ALA A 309 8.26 -22.47 -4.08
N PRO A 310 8.54 -22.86 -5.33
CA PRO A 310 8.07 -22.13 -6.50
C PRO A 310 6.54 -22.10 -6.59
N VAL A 311 6.03 -20.99 -7.12
CA VAL A 311 4.60 -20.77 -7.36
C VAL A 311 4.06 -21.80 -8.35
N ARG A 312 2.93 -22.42 -8.00
CA ARG A 312 2.26 -23.43 -8.83
C ARG A 312 1.03 -22.88 -9.52
N THR A 313 0.26 -22.05 -8.82
CA THR A 313 -0.98 -21.46 -9.35
C THR A 313 -0.93 -19.95 -9.18
N ARG A 314 -1.16 -19.23 -10.27
CA ARG A 314 -1.26 -17.76 -10.27
C ARG A 314 -2.69 -17.35 -10.51
N VAL A 315 -3.20 -16.45 -9.69
CA VAL A 315 -4.54 -15.90 -9.83
C VAL A 315 -4.44 -14.40 -10.05
N VAL A 316 -5.08 -13.88 -11.10
CA VAL A 316 -5.23 -12.44 -11.33
C VAL A 316 -6.70 -12.10 -11.26
N LEU A 317 -7.05 -11.08 -10.48
CA LEU A 317 -8.43 -10.71 -10.22
C LEU A 317 -8.53 -9.23 -9.83
N THR A 318 -9.74 -8.68 -9.93
CA THR A 318 -9.98 -7.28 -9.53
C THR A 318 -10.03 -7.17 -8.01
N ARG A 319 -9.24 -6.24 -7.45
CA ARG A 319 -9.14 -6.00 -6.00
C ARG A 319 -10.51 -5.72 -5.38
N ALA A 320 -11.30 -4.86 -6.02
CA ALA A 320 -12.62 -4.48 -5.55
C ALA A 320 -13.58 -5.68 -5.49
N ALA A 321 -13.57 -6.57 -6.49
CA ALA A 321 -14.47 -7.73 -6.46
C ALA A 321 -14.07 -8.76 -5.40
N LEU A 322 -12.78 -8.93 -5.11
CA LEU A 322 -12.33 -9.78 -4.01
C LEU A 322 -12.71 -9.21 -2.64
N LEU A 323 -12.52 -7.90 -2.43
CA LEU A 323 -12.94 -7.23 -1.20
C LEU A 323 -14.45 -7.32 -1.02
N ASP A 324 -15.22 -6.96 -2.06
CA ASP A 324 -16.68 -7.07 -2.07
C ASP A 324 -17.13 -8.51 -1.78
N ALA A 325 -16.49 -9.50 -2.39
CA ALA A 325 -16.81 -10.89 -2.11
C ALA A 325 -16.51 -11.28 -0.67
N MET A 326 -15.41 -10.84 -0.06
CA MET A 326 -15.11 -11.11 1.36
C MET A 326 -16.05 -10.37 2.33
N GLU A 327 -16.46 -9.14 2.02
CA GLU A 327 -17.36 -8.33 2.87
C GLU A 327 -18.77 -8.89 2.95
N HIS A 328 -19.19 -9.66 1.94
CA HIS A 328 -20.47 -10.35 1.91
C HIS A 328 -20.42 -11.77 2.48
N LEU A 329 -19.25 -12.24 2.95
CA LEU A 329 -19.12 -13.53 3.62
C LEU A 329 -19.31 -13.34 5.13
N ASP A 330 -20.41 -13.85 5.66
CA ASP A 330 -20.69 -13.87 7.10
C ASP A 330 -19.92 -15.00 7.81
N SER A 331 -18.59 -15.04 7.65
CA SER A 331 -17.72 -16.06 8.24
C SER A 331 -16.33 -15.51 8.56
N PRO A 332 -15.73 -15.87 9.72
CA PRO A 332 -14.35 -15.49 10.05
C PRO A 332 -13.31 -16.19 9.15
N THR A 333 -13.71 -17.26 8.46
CA THR A 333 -12.88 -18.05 7.56
C THR A 333 -13.44 -18.00 6.14
N VAL A 334 -12.54 -17.72 5.19
CA VAL A 334 -12.82 -17.64 3.76
C VAL A 334 -12.08 -18.75 3.06
N VAL A 335 -12.77 -19.42 2.13
CA VAL A 335 -12.22 -20.51 1.34
C VAL A 335 -12.09 -20.03 -0.10
N LEU A 336 -10.85 -19.90 -0.58
CA LEU A 336 -10.53 -19.58 -1.97
C LEU A 336 -10.38 -20.88 -2.76
N ARG A 337 -11.21 -21.07 -3.78
CA ARG A 337 -11.13 -22.22 -4.68
C ARG A 337 -10.75 -21.78 -6.08
N THR A 338 -9.69 -22.35 -6.63
CA THR A 338 -9.30 -22.21 -8.03
C THR A 338 -9.61 -23.51 -8.76
N ALA A 339 -10.28 -23.41 -9.92
CA ALA A 339 -10.52 -24.55 -10.79
C ALA A 339 -9.47 -24.63 -11.89
N SER A 340 -9.24 -25.83 -12.43
CA SER A 340 -8.36 -26.03 -13.61
C SER A 340 -8.91 -25.36 -14.87
N THR A 341 -10.21 -25.03 -14.90
CA THR A 341 -10.86 -24.23 -15.94
C THR A 341 -10.53 -22.74 -15.86
N GLY A 342 -9.77 -22.32 -14.83
CA GLY A 342 -9.36 -20.95 -14.60
C GLY A 342 -10.35 -20.11 -13.78
N THR A 343 -11.47 -20.70 -13.34
CA THR A 343 -12.44 -19.99 -12.49
C THR A 343 -11.97 -19.88 -11.05
N VAL A 344 -12.38 -18.80 -10.39
CA VAL A 344 -12.08 -18.53 -9.00
C VAL A 344 -13.38 -18.25 -8.25
N SER A 345 -13.53 -18.87 -7.09
CA SER A 345 -14.68 -18.66 -6.22
C SER A 345 -14.24 -18.52 -4.77
N LEU A 346 -15.00 -17.73 -4.01
CA LEU A 346 -14.92 -17.70 -2.57
C LEU A 346 -16.17 -18.32 -1.97
N THR A 347 -15.97 -19.13 -0.94
CA THR A 347 -17.04 -19.68 -0.10
C THR A 347 -16.72 -19.40 1.36
N THR A 348 -17.74 -19.47 2.21
CA THR A 348 -17.51 -19.65 3.65
C THR A 348 -17.08 -21.09 3.91
N SER A 349 -16.32 -21.33 4.98
CA SER A 349 -16.21 -22.68 5.52
C SER A 349 -17.49 -22.97 6.30
N SER A 350 -18.49 -23.60 5.68
CA SER A 350 -19.59 -24.17 6.46
C SER A 350 -19.11 -25.49 7.08
N PRO A 351 -19.25 -25.70 8.39
CA PRO A 351 -19.28 -27.04 8.93
C PRO A 351 -20.64 -27.61 8.55
N TRP A 352 -20.80 -28.29 7.41
CA TRP A 352 -21.85 -29.30 7.18
C TRP A 352 -21.61 -30.05 5.87
N THR A 353 -21.64 -31.38 6.00
CA THR A 353 -21.44 -32.51 5.07
C THR A 353 -21.40 -32.24 3.54
N GLU A 354 -20.28 -32.65 2.92
CA GLU A 354 -20.27 -33.04 1.50
C GLU A 354 -21.20 -34.26 1.30
N HIS A 355 -22.31 -34.08 0.60
CA HIS A 355 -23.01 -35.20 -0.03
C HIS A 355 -22.41 -35.46 -1.40
N THR A 356 -21.66 -36.56 -1.52
CA THR A 356 -21.23 -37.13 -2.79
C THR A 356 -22.46 -37.70 -3.51
N PRO A 357 -22.86 -37.23 -4.71
CA PRO A 357 -23.88 -37.91 -5.48
C PRO A 357 -23.23 -39.13 -6.13
N THR A 358 -23.26 -40.26 -5.44
CA THR A 358 -22.89 -41.55 -6.05
C THR A 358 -24.09 -42.03 -6.83
N GLY A 359 -24.14 -41.70 -8.11
CA GLY A 359 -25.11 -42.28 -9.04
C GLY A 359 -24.81 -43.77 -9.23
N THR A 360 -25.81 -44.62 -9.06
CA THR A 360 -25.82 -45.94 -9.69
C THR A 360 -27.17 -46.11 -10.36
N ALA A 361 -27.13 -46.15 -11.69
CA ALA A 361 -28.27 -46.33 -12.56
C ALA A 361 -28.80 -47.77 -12.45
N ALA A 362 -30.13 -47.91 -12.40
CA ALA A 362 -30.82 -49.12 -12.80
C ALA A 362 -32.04 -48.73 -13.65
N ALA A 363 -32.18 -49.45 -14.76
CA ALA A 363 -33.00 -49.14 -15.92
C ALA A 363 -34.51 -49.40 -15.72
N GLY A 364 -35.32 -48.67 -16.49
CA GLY A 364 -36.75 -48.92 -16.71
C GLY A 364 -37.39 -47.81 -17.54
N ASP A 365 -37.77 -48.13 -18.77
CA ASP A 365 -38.26 -47.25 -19.84
C ASP A 365 -39.79 -47.49 -20.06
N PRO A 366 -40.53 -46.82 -20.97
CA PRO A 366 -41.12 -45.47 -20.82
C PRO A 366 -42.65 -45.42 -21.15
N VAL A 367 -43.45 -44.47 -20.61
CA VAL A 367 -44.77 -44.09 -21.18
C VAL A 367 -45.18 -42.63 -20.86
N ALA A 368 -45.51 -41.88 -21.93
CA ALA A 368 -46.45 -40.75 -22.11
C ALA A 368 -46.28 -39.37 -21.40
N GLN A 369 -45.86 -38.40 -22.22
CA GLN A 369 -46.52 -37.12 -22.58
C GLN A 369 -46.99 -36.08 -21.55
N GLU A 370 -46.44 -34.88 -21.76
CA GLU A 370 -47.04 -33.53 -21.75
C GLU A 370 -47.28 -32.77 -20.43
N SER A 371 -46.63 -31.59 -20.39
CA SER A 371 -47.07 -30.35 -19.72
C SER A 371 -46.85 -30.23 -18.21
N SER A 372 -45.66 -29.78 -17.80
CA SER A 372 -45.49 -28.84 -16.68
C SER A 372 -44.09 -28.22 -16.69
N SER A 373 -43.86 -27.24 -17.57
CA SER A 373 -42.78 -26.28 -17.42
C SER A 373 -43.18 -25.24 -16.38
N ALA A 374 -43.02 -25.55 -15.09
CA ALA A 374 -43.07 -24.56 -13.99
C ALA A 374 -42.70 -25.12 -12.60
N ALA A 375 -42.57 -26.43 -12.39
CA ALA A 375 -42.45 -26.99 -11.04
C ALA A 375 -41.07 -27.58 -10.69
N ALA A 376 -40.08 -27.55 -11.59
CA ALA A 376 -38.70 -27.99 -11.32
C ALA A 376 -37.74 -26.85 -10.96
N ALA A 377 -38.22 -25.60 -10.95
CA ALA A 377 -37.41 -24.41 -10.64
C ALA A 377 -37.65 -23.85 -9.22
N ALA A 378 -38.37 -24.57 -8.35
CA ALA A 378 -38.82 -24.04 -7.06
C ALA A 378 -38.41 -24.86 -5.82
N CYS A 379 -37.65 -25.95 -5.95
CA CYS A 379 -37.16 -26.73 -4.80
C CYS A 379 -35.63 -26.76 -4.64
N GLU A 380 -34.89 -25.91 -5.37
CA GLU A 380 -33.43 -25.77 -5.22
C GLU A 380 -33.01 -24.55 -4.38
N ALA A 381 -33.97 -23.90 -3.73
CA ALA A 381 -33.76 -22.73 -2.88
C ALA A 381 -34.02 -23.08 -1.41
N SER A 382 -33.14 -23.89 -0.81
CA SER A 382 -32.97 -23.89 0.64
C SER A 382 -31.57 -24.41 0.98
N GLU A 383 -30.78 -23.56 1.64
CA GLU A 383 -29.54 -23.85 2.37
C GLU A 383 -28.29 -24.20 1.54
N ARG A 384 -27.65 -23.18 0.95
CA ARG A 384 -26.28 -23.27 0.39
C ARG A 384 -25.39 -22.20 1.03
N GLY A 385 -24.27 -22.58 1.62
CA GLY A 385 -23.18 -21.64 1.90
C GLY A 385 -22.84 -20.89 0.62
N ALA A 386 -22.96 -19.56 0.62
CA ALA A 386 -23.00 -18.77 -0.60
C ALA A 386 -21.67 -18.87 -1.37
N VAL A 387 -21.63 -19.70 -2.42
CA VAL A 387 -20.52 -19.74 -3.38
C VAL A 387 -20.58 -18.48 -4.22
N ARG A 388 -19.54 -17.64 -4.13
CA ARG A 388 -19.45 -16.40 -4.90
C ARG A 388 -18.32 -16.48 -5.91
N HIS A 389 -18.67 -16.42 -7.19
CA HIS A 389 -17.70 -16.33 -8.26
C HIS A 389 -17.14 -14.91 -8.36
N ILE A 390 -15.83 -14.78 -8.49
CA ILE A 390 -15.20 -13.48 -8.69
C ILE A 390 -15.24 -13.18 -10.19
N PRO A 391 -15.95 -12.12 -10.64
CA PRO A 391 -15.97 -11.76 -12.04
C PRO A 391 -14.57 -11.38 -12.53
N HIS A 392 -14.25 -11.78 -13.77
CA HIS A 392 -12.97 -11.52 -14.44
C HIS A 392 -11.72 -12.10 -13.75
N ALA A 393 -11.88 -12.92 -12.72
CA ALA A 393 -10.76 -13.63 -12.13
C ALA A 393 -10.27 -14.73 -13.07
N ARG A 394 -8.95 -14.86 -13.21
CA ARG A 394 -8.28 -15.89 -14.01
C ARG A 394 -7.24 -16.60 -13.16
N ALA A 395 -7.39 -17.91 -13.02
CA ALA A 395 -6.39 -18.79 -12.44
C ALA A 395 -5.62 -19.55 -13.52
N THR A 396 -4.31 -19.61 -13.39
CA THR A 396 -3.41 -20.38 -14.24
C THR A 396 -2.59 -21.32 -13.35
N GLY A 397 -2.80 -22.63 -13.50
CA GLY A 397 -2.13 -23.66 -12.69
C GLY A 397 -3.10 -24.76 -12.23
N PRO A 398 -2.64 -25.70 -11.40
CA PRO A 398 -3.51 -26.72 -10.82
C PRO A 398 -4.60 -26.13 -9.93
N ALA A 399 -5.73 -26.84 -9.85
CA ALA A 399 -6.81 -26.51 -8.94
C ALA A 399 -6.33 -26.58 -7.48
N MET A 400 -6.72 -25.59 -6.68
CA MET A 400 -6.35 -25.48 -5.27
C MET A 400 -7.55 -24.99 -4.45
N THR A 401 -7.62 -25.45 -3.20
CA THR A 401 -8.55 -24.93 -2.19
C THR A 401 -7.73 -24.49 -1.01
N ILE A 402 -7.84 -23.22 -0.62
CA ILE A 402 -7.02 -22.60 0.42
C ILE A 402 -7.94 -21.88 1.39
N HIS A 403 -7.69 -22.05 2.69
CA HIS A 403 -8.47 -21.45 3.75
C HIS A 403 -7.71 -20.27 4.36
N PHE A 404 -8.39 -19.16 4.59
CA PHE A 404 -7.81 -17.97 5.19
C PHE A 404 -8.68 -17.45 6.33
N ALA A 405 -8.04 -16.81 7.32
CA ALA A 405 -8.76 -15.86 8.15
C ALA A 405 -9.16 -14.64 7.32
N VAL A 406 -10.37 -14.12 7.50
CA VAL A 406 -10.72 -12.77 7.01
C VAL A 406 -9.73 -11.75 7.56
N THR A 407 -9.39 -11.85 8.84
CA THR A 407 -8.44 -10.94 9.52
C THR A 407 -7.01 -11.00 8.97
N THR A 408 -6.66 -12.01 8.17
CA THR A 408 -5.35 -12.14 7.52
C THR A 408 -5.43 -11.69 6.07
N LEU A 409 -6.40 -12.22 5.30
CA LEU A 409 -6.53 -12.00 3.87
C LEU A 409 -7.09 -10.61 3.54
N TYR A 410 -8.10 -10.14 4.26
CA TYR A 410 -8.76 -8.86 3.96
C TYR A 410 -7.79 -7.68 4.08
N PRO A 411 -7.03 -7.49 5.18
CA PRO A 411 -6.06 -6.40 5.27
C PRO A 411 -4.97 -6.49 4.19
N ALA A 412 -4.50 -7.69 3.86
CA ALA A 412 -3.47 -7.91 2.84
C ALA A 412 -3.92 -7.50 1.43
N VAL A 413 -5.19 -7.71 1.09
CA VAL A 413 -5.79 -7.26 -0.17
C VAL A 413 -6.15 -5.78 -0.10
N ALA A 414 -6.64 -5.31 1.04
CA ALA A 414 -7.04 -3.92 1.24
C ALA A 414 -5.86 -2.94 1.17
N THR A 415 -4.63 -3.36 1.48
CA THR A 415 -3.44 -2.51 1.32
C THR A 415 -2.74 -2.65 -0.02
N ALA A 416 -3.11 -3.64 -0.84
CA ALA A 416 -2.51 -3.84 -2.16
C ALA A 416 -2.66 -2.58 -3.05
N VAL A 417 -1.62 -2.31 -3.85
CA VAL A 417 -1.57 -1.17 -4.78
C VAL A 417 -2.29 -1.54 -6.08
N GLY A 418 -3.03 -0.58 -6.64
CA GLY A 418 -3.67 -0.73 -7.95
C GLY A 418 -5.02 -1.44 -7.93
N PRO A 419 -5.71 -1.48 -9.09
CA PRO A 419 -7.05 -2.02 -9.21
C PRO A 419 -7.07 -3.56 -9.27
N ASP A 420 -5.99 -4.18 -9.74
CA ASP A 420 -5.88 -5.62 -9.93
C ASP A 420 -4.82 -6.21 -9.02
N VAL A 421 -5.15 -7.37 -8.45
CA VAL A 421 -4.30 -8.11 -7.51
C VAL A 421 -3.94 -9.45 -8.10
N MET A 422 -2.70 -9.85 -7.88
CA MET A 422 -2.17 -11.15 -8.20
C MET A 422 -1.89 -11.95 -6.93
N LEU A 423 -2.41 -13.18 -6.90
CA LEU A 423 -2.18 -14.17 -5.86
C LEU A 423 -1.30 -15.29 -6.43
N ASP A 424 -0.10 -15.42 -5.88
CA ASP A 424 0.87 -16.45 -6.21
C ASP A 424 0.77 -17.58 -5.15
N LEU A 425 0.22 -18.73 -5.54
CA LEU A 425 -0.11 -19.87 -4.69
C LEU A 425 0.90 -21.02 -4.86
N ILE A 426 1.44 -21.51 -3.74
CA ILE A 426 2.44 -22.59 -3.71
C ILE A 426 1.77 -23.95 -3.43
N ALA A 427 1.05 -24.04 -2.31
CA ALA A 427 0.29 -25.22 -1.88
C ALA A 427 -0.80 -24.79 -0.87
N PRO A 428 -1.82 -25.63 -0.58
CA PRO A 428 -2.92 -25.29 0.31
C PRO A 428 -2.54 -24.89 1.74
N ASP A 429 -1.42 -25.40 2.22
CA ASP A 429 -0.86 -25.19 3.56
C ASP A 429 0.35 -24.24 3.56
N GLN A 430 0.72 -23.70 2.39
CA GLN A 430 1.87 -22.81 2.22
C GLN A 430 1.42 -21.35 2.10
N PRO A 431 2.29 -20.38 2.44
CA PRO A 431 2.00 -18.97 2.32
C PRO A 431 1.58 -18.58 0.90
N VAL A 432 0.68 -17.59 0.82
CA VAL A 432 0.28 -16.97 -0.46
C VAL A 432 0.87 -15.59 -0.58
N LEU A 433 1.50 -15.32 -1.71
CA LEU A 433 2.05 -14.00 -2.03
C LEU A 433 1.00 -13.16 -2.77
N ILE A 434 0.71 -11.99 -2.24
CA ILE A 434 -0.28 -11.03 -2.71
C ILE A 434 0.47 -9.78 -3.16
N ARG A 435 0.23 -9.33 -4.39
CA ARG A 435 0.87 -8.14 -4.96
C ARG A 435 -0.03 -7.49 -6.01
N SER A 436 0.29 -6.26 -6.39
CA SER A 436 -0.36 -5.66 -7.55
C SER A 436 -0.07 -6.46 -8.82
N ALA A 437 -1.01 -6.46 -9.76
CA ALA A 437 -0.75 -7.00 -11.08
C ALA A 437 0.26 -6.15 -11.87
N ASP A 438 0.27 -4.84 -11.62
CA ASP A 438 1.04 -3.85 -12.40
C ASP A 438 2.28 -3.32 -11.66
N ASP A 439 2.31 -3.48 -10.33
CA ASP A 439 3.34 -2.91 -9.46
C ASP A 439 3.95 -3.92 -8.47
N GLY A 440 5.26 -4.14 -8.54
CA GLY A 440 5.98 -5.09 -7.68
C GLY A 440 6.44 -4.53 -6.34
N ASP A 441 6.20 -3.25 -6.13
CA ASP A 441 6.76 -2.43 -5.07
C ASP A 441 6.19 -2.70 -3.68
N LEU A 442 4.98 -3.26 -3.61
CA LEU A 442 4.33 -3.76 -2.39
C LEU A 442 4.03 -5.24 -2.56
N SER A 443 4.46 -6.04 -1.59
CA SER A 443 4.12 -7.45 -1.50
C SER A 443 3.67 -7.82 -0.09
N THR A 444 2.68 -8.70 0.00
CA THR A 444 2.18 -9.22 1.27
C THR A 444 2.10 -10.74 1.19
N LEU A 445 2.81 -11.44 2.08
CA LEU A 445 2.60 -12.85 2.33
C LEU A 445 1.48 -13.04 3.35
N ALA A 446 0.56 -13.93 3.07
CA ALA A 446 -0.53 -14.31 3.97
C ALA A 446 -0.49 -15.81 4.25
N MET A 447 -0.48 -16.19 5.53
CA MET A 447 -0.52 -17.57 5.96
C MET A 447 -1.94 -18.13 5.79
N PRO A 448 -2.10 -19.31 5.18
CA PRO A 448 -3.38 -20.01 5.20
C PRO A 448 -3.67 -20.50 6.64
N ARG A 449 -4.95 -20.65 6.95
CA ARG A 449 -5.38 -21.44 8.10
C ARG A 449 -5.51 -22.90 7.70
N LYS A 450 -5.26 -23.81 8.64
CA LYS A 450 -5.66 -25.21 8.45
C LYS A 450 -7.19 -25.28 8.34
N PRO A 451 -7.74 -26.12 7.46
CA PRO A 451 -9.17 -26.39 7.46
C PRO A 451 -9.57 -26.93 8.84
N GLU A 452 -10.68 -26.44 9.39
CA GLU A 452 -11.24 -27.04 10.61
C GLU A 452 -11.55 -28.51 10.33
N PRO A 453 -11.17 -29.43 11.22
CA PRO A 453 -11.50 -30.83 11.05
C PRO A 453 -13.03 -30.96 11.04
N THR A 454 -13.57 -31.49 9.96
CA THR A 454 -14.95 -31.96 9.92
C THR A 454 -15.11 -33.02 11.02
N GLU A 455 -16.07 -32.86 11.92
CA GLU A 455 -16.45 -33.91 12.88
C GLU A 455 -16.80 -35.18 12.09
N GLY A 456 -15.84 -36.11 12.02
CA GLY A 456 -15.91 -37.29 11.16
C GLY A 456 -14.62 -38.08 11.08
N THR A 457 -13.46 -37.48 11.36
CA THR A 457 -12.15 -38.17 11.28
C THR A 457 -11.64 -38.72 12.61
N PHE A 458 -12.50 -38.82 13.63
CA PHE A 458 -12.23 -39.65 14.82
C PHE A 458 -13.16 -40.86 14.80
N ARG A 459 -12.77 -41.89 14.05
CA ARG A 459 -13.17 -43.27 14.32
C ARG A 459 -12.00 -44.20 14.08
#